data_AF-A0A7C1RDG8-F1
#
_entry.id   AF-A0A7C1RDG8-F1
#
_cell.length_a   1.000
_cell.length_b   1.000
_cell.length_c   1.000
_cell.angle_alpha   90.00
_cell.angle_beta   90.00
_cell.angle_gamma   90.00
#
_symmetry.space_group_name_H-M   'P 1'
#
loop_
_entity.id
_entity.type
_entity.pdbx_description
1 polymer ?
#
loop_
_entity_poly.entity_id
_entity_poly.type
_entity_poly.pdbx_seq_one_letter_code
_entity_poly.pdbx_strand_id
1 'polypeptide(L)' 'MEKQDKDILKLSKLCKHWADHNESHKESFSKWRDVAKSKGLDEVVVNLNKAIEMLDKCNEYLLTAHRKL' A
#
# COMPACT_ATOMS: atom_id res chain seq x y z
N MET A 1 29.30 -4.85 19.78
CA MET A 1 27.99 -4.80 19.11
C MET A 1 28.18 -4.01 17.84
N GLU A 2 28.22 -4.69 16.69
CA GLU A 2 28.41 -4.05 15.38
C GLU A 2 27.37 -2.95 15.19
N LYS A 3 27.80 -1.80 14.65
CA LYS A 3 26.90 -0.74 14.18
C LYS A 3 25.97 -1.41 13.17
N GLN A 4 24.72 -1.65 13.56
CA GLN A 4 23.66 -2.03 12.62
C GLN A 4 23.77 -1.09 11.42
N ASP A 5 23.90 -1.65 10.21
CA ASP A 5 24.06 -0.86 9.00
C ASP A 5 22.90 0.14 8.94
N LYS A 6 23.25 1.43 8.98
CA LYS A 6 22.26 2.52 9.09
C LYS A 6 21.30 2.48 7.91
N ASP A 7 21.76 2.00 6.75
CA ASP A 7 20.93 1.90 5.56
C ASP A 7 19.95 0.73 5.69
N ILE A 8 20.35 -0.42 6.26
CA ILE A 8 19.46 -1.55 6.55
C ILE A 8 18.39 -1.14 7.58
N LEU A 9 18.79 -0.46 8.65
CA LEU A 9 17.84 0.01 9.67
C LEU A 9 16.85 1.02 9.09
N LYS A 10 17.31 1.93 8.21
CA LYS A 10 16.45 2.90 7.53
C LYS A 10 15.49 2.19 6.56
N LEU A 11 15.98 1.23 5.79
CA LEU A 11 15.16 0.45 4.85
C LEU A 11 14.05 -0.31 5.58
N SER A 12 14.37 -0.97 6.69
CA SER A 12 13.37 -1.69 7.49
C SER A 12 12.25 -0.76 7.97
N LYS A 13 12.58 0.45 8.44
CA LYS A 13 11.59 1.47 8.83
C LYS A 13 10.77 1.98 7.65
N LEU A 14 11.39 2.17 6.48
CA LEU A 14 10.71 2.62 5.27
C LEU A 14 9.71 1.58 4.75
N CYS A 15 10.07 0.30 4.73
CA CYS A 15 9.16 -0.77 4.30
C CYS A 15 7.87 -0.78 5.12
N LYS A 16 7.97 -0.67 6.45
CA LYS A 16 6.80 -0.56 7.33
C LYS A 16 6.02 0.73 7.06
N HIS A 17 6.70 1.88 7.00
CA HIS A 17 6.06 3.17 6.78
C HIS A 17 5.28 3.24 5.45
N TRP A 18 5.83 2.69 4.37
CA TRP A 18 5.14 2.64 3.08
C TRP A 18 3.91 1.73 3.12
N ALA A 19 3.98 0.58 3.80
CA ALA A 19 2.82 -0.28 3.98
C ALA A 19 1.71 0.42 4.77
N ASP A 20 2.08 1.09 5.87
CA ASP A 20 1.14 1.88 6.69
C ASP A 20 0.52 3.04 5.88
N HIS A 21 1.31 3.72 5.04
CA HIS A 21 0.82 4.83 4.21
C HIS A 21 -0.14 4.38 3.08
N ASN A 22 0.09 3.21 2.52
CA ASN A 22 -0.76 2.64 1.48
C ASN A 22 -2.20 2.40 1.96
N GLU A 23 -2.42 2.16 3.26
CA GLU A 23 -3.78 2.08 3.81
C GLU A 23 -4.54 3.41 3.65
N SER A 24 -3.88 4.56 3.87
CA SER A 24 -4.49 5.87 3.61
C SER A 24 -4.83 6.08 2.13
N HIS A 25 -3.99 5.57 1.21
CA HIS A 25 -4.30 5.59 -0.22
C HIS A 25 -5.50 4.70 -0.55
N LYS A 26 -5.57 3.50 0.03
CA LYS A 26 -6.69 2.56 -0.14
C LYS A 26 -8.02 3.14 0.33
N GLU A 27 -8.04 3.83 1.46
CA GLU A 27 -9.23 4.55 1.96
C GLU A 27 -9.70 5.61 0.95
N SER A 28 -8.77 6.42 0.45
CA SER A 28 -9.06 7.44 -0.56
C SER A 28 -9.60 6.84 -1.86
N PHE A 29 -8.96 5.77 -2.35
CA PHE A 29 -9.40 5.08 -3.58
C PHE A 29 -10.77 4.44 -3.40
N SER A 30 -11.04 3.84 -2.24
CA SER A 30 -12.34 3.24 -1.92
C SER A 30 -13.45 4.29 -1.93
N LYS A 31 -13.21 5.45 -1.31
CA LYS A 31 -14.14 6.58 -1.35
C LYS A 31 -14.48 7.00 -2.78
N TRP A 32 -13.47 7.15 -3.64
CA TRP A 32 -13.68 7.58 -5.03
C TRP A 32 -14.28 6.50 -5.91
N ARG A 33 -13.98 5.23 -5.64
CA ARG A 33 -14.65 4.09 -6.27
C ARG A 33 -16.14 4.12 -5.98
N ASP A 34 -16.54 4.41 -4.76
CA ASP A 34 -17.96 4.46 -4.38
C ASP A 34 -18.68 5.64 -5.05
N VAL A 35 -17.98 6.77 -5.24
CA VAL A 35 -18.47 7.88 -6.07
C VAL A 35 -18.58 7.48 -7.54
N ALA A 36 -17.61 6.76 -8.10
CA ALA A 36 -17.66 6.27 -9.48
C ALA A 36 -18.84 5.30 -9.67
N LYS A 37 -19.08 4.43 -8.69
CA LYS A 37 -20.19 3.48 -8.66
C LYS A 37 -21.55 4.19 -8.64
N SER A 38 -21.72 5.23 -7.83
CA SER A 38 -22.97 6.00 -7.79
C SER A 38 -23.25 6.78 -9.08
N LYS A 39 -22.23 6.97 -9.91
CA LYS A 39 -22.32 7.63 -11.23
C LYS A 39 -22.44 6.66 -12.40
N GLY A 40 -22.48 5.34 -12.16
CA GLY A 40 -22.54 4.34 -13.23
C GLY A 40 -21.26 4.24 -14.08
N LEU A 41 -20.11 4.63 -13.52
CA LEU A 41 -18.82 4.56 -14.21
C LEU A 41 -18.15 3.20 -14.00
N ASP A 42 -18.75 2.14 -14.54
CA ASP A 42 -18.39 0.75 -14.21
C ASP A 42 -16.93 0.40 -14.51
N GLU A 43 -16.38 0.84 -15.64
CA GLU A 43 -14.97 0.61 -15.97
C GLU A 43 -14.01 1.31 -14.99
N VAL A 44 -14.38 2.50 -14.51
CA VAL A 44 -13.60 3.22 -13.49
C VAL A 44 -13.63 2.46 -12.17
N VAL A 45 -14.80 1.94 -11.78
CA VAL A 45 -14.96 1.10 -10.58
C VAL A 45 -14.07 -0.14 -10.66
N VAL A 46 -14.05 -0.82 -11.81
CA VAL A 46 -13.20 -2.00 -12.05
C VAL A 46 -11.72 -1.66 -11.87
N ASN A 47 -11.25 -0.56 -12.46
CA ASN A 47 -9.85 -0.17 -12.36
C ASN A 47 -9.46 0.28 -10.94
N LEU A 48 -10.34 0.99 -10.22
CA LEU A 48 -10.08 1.38 -8.83
C LEU A 48 -10.05 0.17 -7.88
N ASN A 49 -10.91 -0.83 -8.09
CA ASN A 49 -10.83 -2.09 -7.34
C ASN A 49 -9.50 -2.81 -7.58
N LYS A 50 -9.02 -2.86 -8.82
CA LYS A 50 -7.70 -3.44 -9.14
C LYS A 50 -6.57 -2.65 -8.47
N ALA A 51 -6.63 -1.32 -8.47
CA ALA A 51 -5.63 -0.49 -7.80
C ALA A 51 -5.58 -0.76 -6.28
N ILE A 52 -6.75 -0.91 -5.65
CA ILE A 52 -6.85 -1.29 -4.23
C ILE A 52 -6.24 -2.68 -3.98
N GLU A 53 -6.57 -3.67 -4.81
CA GLU A 53 -5.98 -5.02 -4.71
C GLU A 53 -4.46 -4.99 -4.86
N MET A 54 -3.93 -4.15 -5.78
CA MET A 54 -2.49 -4.04 -5.98
C MET A 54 -1.79 -3.35 -4.80
N LEU A 55 -2.46 -2.41 -4.12
CA LEU A 55 -1.95 -1.84 -2.86
C LEU A 55 -1.89 -2.90 -1.75
N ASP A 56 -2.90 -3.77 -1.64
CA ASP A 56 -2.88 -4.87 -0.67
C ASP A 56 -1.70 -5.81 -0.92
N LYS A 57 -1.46 -6.22 -2.17
CA LYS A 57 -0.29 -7.02 -2.54
C LYS A 57 1.03 -6.28 -2.28
N CYS A 58 1.09 -4.98 -2.58
CA CYS A 58 2.25 -4.15 -2.27
C CYS A 58 2.57 -4.19 -0.76
N ASN A 59 1.54 -4.06 0.09
CA ASN A 59 1.68 -4.11 1.54
C ASN A 59 2.18 -5.48 2.02
N GLU A 60 1.67 -6.58 1.46
CA GLU A 60 2.17 -7.92 1.76
C GLU A 60 3.66 -8.08 1.47
N TYR A 61 4.13 -7.60 0.32
CA TYR A 61 5.55 -7.65 -0.06
C TYR A 61 6.41 -6.73 0.81
N LEU A 62 5.94 -5.51 1.09
CA LEU A 62 6.65 -4.56 1.96
C LEU A 62 6.82 -5.09 3.38
N LEU A 63 5.76 -5.65 3.96
CA LEU A 63 5.81 -6.26 5.29
C LEU A 63 6.66 -7.53 5.31
N THR A 64 6.67 -8.30 4.22
CA THR A 64 7.57 -9.44 4.07
C THR A 64 9.03 -9.02 4.00
N ALA A 65 9.35 -7.95 3.26
CA ALA A 65 10.69 -7.38 3.22
C ALA A 65 11.11 -6.87 4.61
N HIS A 66 10.24 -6.12 5.30
CA HIS A 66 10.48 -5.66 6.68
C HIS A 66 10.80 -6.80 7.65
N ARG A 67 10.11 -7.94 7.56
CA ARG A 67 10.36 -9.13 8.41
C ARG A 67 11.68 -9.85 8.12
N LYS A 68 12.26 -9.65 6.93
CA LYS A 68 13.50 -10.31 6.49
C LYS A 68 14.75 -9.44 6.69
N LEU A 69 14.58 -8.18 7.12
CA LEU A 69 15.64 -7.22 7.43
C LEU A 69 15.86 -7.14 8.95
#